data_AF-Q4W2A9-F1
#
_entry.id   AF-Q4W2A9-F1
#
_cell.length_a   1.000
_cell.length_b   1.000
_cell.length_c   1.000
_cell.angle_alpha   90.00
_cell.angle_beta   90.00
_cell.angle_gamma   90.00
#
_symmetry.space_group_name_H-M   'P 1'
#
loop_
_entity.id
_entity.type
_entity.pdbx_description
1 polymer ?
#
loop_
_entity_poly.entity_id
_entity_poly.type
_entity_poly.pdbx_seq_one_letter_code
_entity_poly.pdbx_strand_id
1 'polypeptide(L)' 'DINGKLFLPKYALSQDVCTYREFMYKTVEIPGCSHHVTPYFSYP' A
#
# COMPACT_ATOMS: atom_id res chain seq x y z
N ASP A 1 9.06 -33.56 -6.70
CA ASP A 1 8.88 -32.13 -7.01
C ASP A 1 10.00 -31.36 -6.33
N ILE A 2 11.02 -30.92 -7.07
CA ILE A 2 12.19 -30.22 -6.51
C ILE A 2 11.96 -28.73 -6.77
N ASN A 3 11.77 -27.95 -5.71
CA ASN A 3 11.56 -26.51 -5.83
C ASN A 3 12.87 -25.82 -6.23
N GLY A 4 13.11 -25.71 -7.54
CA GLY A 4 14.33 -25.16 -8.13
C GLY A 4 14.65 -23.71 -7.74
N LYS A 5 13.67 -22.99 -7.16
CA LYS A 5 13.88 -21.64 -6.60
C LYS A 5 14.85 -21.64 -5.42
N LEU A 6 15.01 -22.76 -4.70
CA LEU A 6 15.92 -22.87 -3.55
C LEU A 6 17.40 -22.66 -3.93
N PHE A 7 17.75 -22.96 -5.18
CA PHE A 7 19.12 -22.87 -5.68
C PHE A 7 19.42 -21.53 -6.37
N LEU A 8 18.43 -20.65 -6.49
CA LEU A 8 18.62 -19.35 -7.09
C LEU A 8 19.17 -18.36 -6.05
N PRO A 9 20.18 -17.56 -6.40
CA PRO A 9 20.65 -16.49 -5.55
C PRO A 9 19.53 -15.45 -5.33
N LYS A 10 19.52 -14.80 -4.15
CA LYS A 10 18.39 -13.95 -3.70
C LYS A 10 17.96 -12.86 -4.69
N TYR A 11 18.89 -12.30 -5.47
CA TYR A 11 18.56 -11.30 -6.49
C TYR A 11 17.76 -11.88 -7.66
N ALA A 12 17.92 -13.17 -7.98
CA ALA A 12 17.17 -13.88 -9.00
C ALA A 12 15.80 -14.38 -8.51
N LEU A 13 15.50 -14.17 -7.21
CA LEU A 13 14.18 -14.38 -6.62
C LEU A 13 13.34 -13.10 -6.57
N SER A 14 13.84 -11.99 -7.10
CA SER A 14 13.08 -10.74 -7.17
C SER A 14 11.82 -10.94 -8.02
N GLN A 15 10.69 -10.45 -7.53
CA GLN A 15 9.42 -10.48 -8.25
C GLN A 15 8.88 -9.07 -8.35
N ASP A 16 8.54 -8.67 -9.56
CA ASP A 16 7.81 -7.44 -9.80
C ASP A 16 6.31 -7.72 -9.58
N VAL A 17 5.66 -6.83 -8.84
CA VAL A 17 4.22 -6.89 -8.57
C VAL A 17 3.55 -5.59 -9.00
N CYS A 18 2.27 -5.67 -9.36
CA CYS A 18 1.50 -4.47 -9.72
C CYS A 18 1.28 -3.60 -8.47
N THR A 19 1.70 -2.34 -8.53
CA THR A 19 1.51 -1.34 -7.47
C THR A 19 1.44 0.07 -8.06
N TYR A 20 0.98 1.03 -7.27
CA TYR A 20 1.02 2.45 -7.64
C TYR A 20 2.46 2.92 -7.80
N ARG A 21 2.78 3.53 -8.94
CA ARG A 21 4.08 4.15 -9.19
C ARG A 21 4.21 5.48 -8.44
N GLU A 22 3.13 6.27 -8.45
CA GLU A 22 2.98 7.55 -7.76
C GLU A 22 1.51 7.68 -7.32
N PHE A 23 1.28 8.36 -6.20
CA PHE A 23 -0.07 8.66 -5.68
C PHE A 23 -0.08 9.98 -4.92
N MET A 24 -1.26 10.54 -4.68
CA MET A 24 -1.42 11.83 -4.01
C MET A 24 -2.53 11.73 -2.98
N TYR A 25 -2.22 12.15 -1.76
CA TYR A 25 -3.21 12.21 -0.70
C TYR A 25 -4.32 13.20 -1.02
N LYS A 26 -5.57 12.77 -0.82
CA LYS A 26 -6.75 13.62 -0.84
C LYS A 26 -7.36 13.65 0.55
N THR A 27 -7.78 14.84 0.95
CA THR A 27 -8.44 15.07 2.25
C THR A 27 -9.92 15.34 2.03
N VAL A 28 -10.76 14.68 2.81
CA VAL A 28 -12.22 14.88 2.80
C VAL A 28 -12.71 15.18 4.21
N GLU A 29 -13.85 15.86 4.29
CA GLU A 29 -14.59 16.06 5.54
C GLU A 29 -15.59 14.91 5.72
N ILE A 30 -15.47 14.17 6.82
CA ILE A 30 -16.36 13.06 7.19
C ILE A 30 -17.56 13.63 7.95
N PRO A 31 -18.79 13.42 7.47
CA PRO A 31 -19.98 13.88 8.17
C PRO A 31 -20.25 13.02 9.41
N GLY A 32 -20.90 13.62 10.43
CA GLY A 32 -21.38 12.90 11.62
C GLY A 32 -20.34 12.65 12.71
N CYS A 33 -19.17 13.27 12.63
CA CYS A 33 -18.18 13.21 13.70
C CYS A 33 -18.70 13.88 15.00
N SER A 34 -18.24 13.37 16.14
CA SER A 34 -18.51 14.00 17.45
C SER A 34 -17.87 15.39 17.54
N HIS A 35 -18.47 16.29 18.31
CA HIS A 35 -18.12 17.72 18.40
C HIS A 35 -16.67 18.02 18.83
N HIS A 36 -15.94 17.03 19.35
CA HIS A 36 -14.56 17.18 19.80
C HIS A 36 -13.56 16.37 18.97
N VAL A 37 -13.93 15.99 17.75
CA VAL A 37 -13.10 15.21 16.84
C VAL A 37 -12.91 15.98 15.54
N THR A 38 -11.69 15.96 15.01
CA THR A 38 -11.39 16.49 13.67
C THR A 38 -12.13 15.65 12.62
N PRO A 39 -12.97 16.24 11.76
CA PRO A 39 -13.71 15.51 10.74
C PRO A 39 -12.86 15.21 9.49
N TYR A 40 -11.61 15.67 9.43
CA TYR A 40 -10.80 15.53 8.24
C TYR A 40 -10.09 14.18 8.18
N PHE A 41 -10.23 13.49 7.05
CA PHE A 41 -9.53 12.24 6.76
C PHE A 41 -8.78 12.32 5.44
N SER A 42 -7.53 11.86 5.45
CA SER A 42 -6.66 11.85 4.26
C SER A 42 -6.40 10.43 3.79
N TYR A 43 -6.66 10.17 2.51
CA TYR A 43 -6.43 8.87 1.87
C TYR A 43 -5.47 9.00 0.67
N PRO A 44 -4.63 7.99 0.40
CA PRO A 44 -3.69 7.99 -0.73
C PRO A 44 -4.38 7.92 -2.10
#